data_AF-A0A7I4YTI4-F1
#
_entry.id   AF-A0A7I4YTI4-F1
#
_cell.length_a   1.000
_cell.length_b   1.000
_cell.length_c   1.000
_cell.angle_alpha   90.00
_cell.angle_beta   90.00
_cell.angle_gamma   90.00
#
_symmetry.space_group_name_H-M   'P 1'
#
loop_
_entity.id
_entity.type
_entity.pdbx_description
1 polymer ?
#
loop_
_entity_poly.entity_id
_entity_poly.type
_entity_poly.pdbx_seq_one_letter_code
_entity_poly.pdbx_strand_id
1 'polypeptide(L)'
;MVKKKGKKFRPNIKHVAKKRKILEKNRKKCRSSVKVIKENWESSKTPRENALSMGLAFNPNEAVPVVQPHRDIIDMVAVEEMDLAEARALGTVAEQRLKKQQEKNAVLTKEKARKVVSALEAEANEQKAMRESSVRTVRLPDRDVELLIYLSERYGDDYKAMARDPKNLFQYTPKKINNLMKIYRSSGFYKVIENLS
;
A
#
# COMPACT_ATOMS: atom_id res chain seq x y z
N MET A 1 29.97 38.63 -47.23
CA MET A 1 28.77 38.99 -46.45
C MET A 1 28.91 38.52 -45.01
N VAL A 2 29.17 39.42 -44.05
CA VAL A 2 29.22 39.08 -42.62
C VAL A 2 27.79 39.07 -42.08
N LYS A 3 27.27 37.91 -41.66
CA LYS A 3 25.95 37.82 -41.04
C LYS A 3 25.96 38.63 -39.73
N LYS A 4 25.25 39.76 -39.69
CA LYS A 4 25.03 40.52 -38.44
C LYS A 4 24.33 39.60 -37.44
N LYS A 5 25.00 39.26 -36.33
CA LYS A 5 24.36 38.56 -35.20
C LYS A 5 23.24 39.46 -34.66
N GLY A 6 22.00 38.99 -34.75
CA GLY A 6 20.84 39.72 -34.22
C GLY A 6 20.97 40.02 -32.72
N LYS A 7 20.30 41.09 -32.26
CA LYS A 7 20.26 41.45 -30.83
C LYS A 7 19.72 40.25 -30.02
N LYS A 8 20.40 39.89 -28.93
CA LYS A 8 19.95 38.81 -28.04
C LYS A 8 18.60 39.18 -27.42
N PHE A 9 17.58 38.35 -27.64
CA PHE A 9 16.28 38.51 -27.00
C PHE A 9 16.43 38.45 -25.47
N ARG A 10 15.94 39.48 -24.77
CA ARG A 10 15.89 39.53 -23.30
C ARG A 10 14.45 39.25 -22.86
N PRO A 11 14.16 38.09 -22.25
CA PRO A 11 12.82 37.81 -21.76
C PRO A 11 12.46 38.78 -20.62
N ASN A 12 11.19 39.16 -20.54
CA ASN A 12 10.68 40.02 -19.47
C ASN A 12 10.89 39.34 -18.11
N ILE A 13 11.54 40.04 -17.17
CA ILE A 13 11.88 39.57 -15.82
C ILE A 13 10.63 39.04 -15.08
N LYS A 14 9.48 39.73 -15.21
CA LYS A 14 8.21 39.30 -14.59
C LYS A 14 7.75 37.95 -15.15
N HIS A 15 7.97 37.70 -16.43
CA HIS A 15 7.60 36.46 -17.11
C HIS A 15 8.50 35.29 -16.68
N VAL A 16 9.81 35.55 -16.49
CA VAL A 16 10.76 34.56 -15.94
C VAL A 16 10.41 34.20 -14.50
N ALA A 17 10.12 35.20 -13.66
CA ALA A 17 9.72 34.98 -12.27
C ALA A 17 8.40 34.18 -12.17
N LYS A 18 7.40 34.49 -13.02
CA LYS A 18 6.15 33.72 -13.10
C LYS A 18 6.41 32.26 -13.49
N LYS A 19 7.25 32.01 -14.50
CA LYS A 19 7.62 30.64 -14.90
C LYS A 19 8.33 29.87 -13.78
N ARG A 20 9.24 30.50 -13.04
CA ARG A 20 9.90 29.88 -11.87
C ARG A 20 8.90 29.51 -10.77
N LYS A 21 7.94 30.39 -10.45
CA LYS A 21 6.89 30.10 -9.45
C LYS A 21 6.00 28.93 -9.88
N ILE A 22 5.64 28.86 -11.16
CA ILE A 22 4.85 27.75 -11.71
C ILE A 22 5.65 26.44 -11.63
N LEU A 23 6.94 26.47 -11.99
CA LEU A 23 7.81 25.30 -11.89
C LEU A 23 7.92 24.80 -10.44
N GLU A 24 8.13 25.70 -9.47
CA GLU A 24 8.18 25.35 -8.05
C GLU A 24 6.84 24.80 -7.52
N LYS A 25 5.71 25.34 -7.97
CA LYS A 25 4.38 24.80 -7.64
C LYS A 25 4.16 23.41 -8.23
N ASN A 26 4.66 23.18 -9.44
CA ASN A 26 4.53 21.91 -10.15
C ASN A 26 5.60 20.88 -9.76
N ARG A 27 6.52 21.22 -8.84
CA ARG A 27 7.48 20.26 -8.30
C ARG A 27 6.73 19.16 -7.56
N LYS A 28 7.05 17.92 -7.92
CA LYS A 28 6.38 16.73 -7.41
C LYS A 28 7.00 16.33 -6.08
N LYS A 29 6.59 17.03 -5.02
CA LYS A 29 7.09 16.80 -3.65
C LYS A 29 6.49 15.51 -3.08
N CYS A 30 7.32 14.71 -2.42
CA CYS A 30 6.83 13.58 -1.63
C CYS A 30 6.17 14.08 -0.34
N ARG A 31 4.95 13.62 -0.06
CA ARG A 31 4.23 13.87 1.20
C ARG A 31 4.08 12.60 2.05
N SER A 32 4.90 11.56 1.80
CA SER A 32 4.83 10.31 2.55
C SER A 32 5.22 10.49 4.02
N SER A 33 4.55 9.74 4.90
CA SER A 33 4.93 9.61 6.31
C SER A 33 6.15 8.71 6.51
N VAL A 34 6.32 7.72 5.63
CA VAL A 34 7.44 6.76 5.66
C VAL A 34 8.73 7.44 5.26
N LYS A 35 9.74 7.36 6.13
CA LYS A 35 11.05 8.01 5.96
C LYS A 35 11.83 7.45 4.77
N VAL A 36 11.89 6.11 4.65
CA VAL A 36 12.60 5.42 3.57
C VAL A 36 12.15 5.90 2.18
N ILE A 37 10.83 6.09 2.00
CA ILE A 37 10.26 6.57 0.74
C ILE A 37 10.63 8.04 0.49
N LYS A 38 10.60 8.86 1.54
CA LYS A 38 10.88 10.30 1.45
C LYS A 38 12.34 10.60 1.09
N GLU A 39 13.28 9.83 1.65
CA GLU A 39 14.71 9.95 1.39
C GLU A 39 15.09 9.53 -0.03
N ASN A 40 14.43 8.51 -0.57
CA ASN A 40 14.70 7.98 -1.91
C ASN A 40 13.91 8.68 -3.03
N TRP A 41 13.15 9.73 -2.71
CA TRP A 41 12.29 10.43 -3.64
C TRP A 41 13.02 11.49 -4.47
N GLU A 42 12.98 11.35 -5.80
CA GLU A 42 13.57 12.33 -6.71
C GLU A 42 12.52 13.33 -7.18
N SER A 43 12.72 14.62 -6.89
CA SER A 43 11.77 15.69 -7.28
C SER A 43 11.72 15.97 -8.79
N SER A 44 12.68 15.45 -9.55
CA SER A 44 12.75 15.54 -11.01
C SER A 44 11.82 14.55 -11.72
N LYS A 45 11.59 13.38 -11.11
CA LYS A 45 10.84 12.26 -11.68
C LYS A 45 9.36 12.36 -11.35
N THR A 46 8.55 11.67 -12.15
CA THR A 46 7.12 11.53 -11.86
C THR A 46 6.90 10.59 -10.65
N PRO A 47 5.79 10.74 -9.89
CA PRO A 47 5.42 9.80 -8.83
C PRO A 47 5.43 8.34 -9.27
N ARG A 48 4.97 8.06 -10.50
CA ARG A 48 4.97 6.72 -11.09
C ARG A 48 6.39 6.19 -11.30
N GLU A 49 7.26 6.99 -11.93
CA GLU A 49 8.67 6.62 -12.13
C GLU A 49 9.43 6.47 -10.81
N ASN A 50 9.14 7.30 -9.82
CA ASN A 50 9.72 7.19 -8.49
C ASN A 50 9.33 5.88 -7.83
N ALA A 51 8.03 5.57 -7.79
CA ALA A 51 7.53 4.30 -7.26
C ALA A 51 8.20 3.10 -7.94
N LEU A 52 8.21 3.08 -9.28
CA LEU A 52 8.87 2.03 -10.06
C LEU A 52 10.38 1.93 -9.77
N SER A 53 11.08 3.06 -9.65
CA SER A 53 12.52 3.08 -9.33
C SER A 53 12.84 2.55 -7.93
N MET A 54 11.86 2.60 -7.02
CA MET A 54 11.95 2.08 -5.67
C MET A 54 11.42 0.63 -5.58
N GLY A 55 10.96 0.03 -6.68
CA GLY A 55 10.36 -1.30 -6.67
C GLY A 55 8.93 -1.34 -6.13
N LEU A 56 8.27 -0.19 -6.02
CA LEU A 56 6.91 -0.07 -5.52
C LEU A 56 5.90 -0.02 -6.68
N ALA A 57 4.77 -0.67 -6.47
CA ALA A 57 3.63 -0.55 -7.36
C ALA A 57 3.00 0.85 -7.25
N PHE A 58 2.82 1.53 -8.38
CA PHE A 58 2.05 2.78 -8.41
C PHE A 58 0.55 2.52 -8.38
N ASN A 59 0.10 1.49 -9.10
CA ASN A 59 -1.29 1.03 -9.15
C ASN A 59 -1.39 -0.36 -8.51
N PRO A 60 -2.15 -0.54 -7.41
CA PRO A 60 -2.26 -1.82 -6.74
C PRO A 60 -2.94 -2.88 -7.60
N ASN A 61 -3.88 -2.51 -8.47
CA ASN A 61 -4.61 -3.46 -9.32
C ASN A 61 -3.72 -4.04 -10.45
N GLU A 62 -2.69 -3.30 -10.87
CA GLU A 62 -1.67 -3.81 -11.80
C GLU A 62 -0.74 -4.83 -11.11
N ALA A 63 -0.45 -4.61 -9.82
CA ALA A 63 0.46 -5.47 -9.06
C ALA A 63 -0.23 -6.72 -8.49
N VAL A 64 -1.49 -6.59 -8.07
CA VAL A 64 -2.33 -7.67 -7.55
C VAL A 64 -3.66 -7.64 -8.31
N PRO A 65 -3.75 -8.31 -9.47
CA PRO A 65 -4.97 -8.30 -10.26
C PRO A 65 -6.10 -8.99 -9.49
N VAL A 66 -7.18 -8.25 -9.27
CA VAL A 66 -8.42 -8.82 -8.72
C VAL A 66 -9.07 -9.62 -9.84
N VAL A 67 -9.11 -10.94 -9.71
CA VAL A 67 -9.81 -11.81 -10.65
C VAL A 67 -11.30 -11.48 -10.59
N GLN A 68 -11.79 -10.75 -11.59
CA GLN A 68 -13.20 -10.57 -11.85
C GLN A 68 -13.67 -11.74 -12.75
N PRO A 69 -14.86 -12.33 -12.53
CA PRO A 69 -15.41 -13.28 -13.47
C PRO A 69 -15.57 -12.58 -14.83
N HIS A 70 -14.91 -13.15 -15.84
CA HIS A 70 -14.90 -12.60 -17.20
C HIS A 70 -16.33 -12.50 -17.75
N ARG A 71 -16.63 -11.40 -18.45
CA ARG A 71 -17.82 -11.29 -19.31
C ARG A 71 -17.30 -11.22 -20.73
N ASP A 72 -17.72 -12.17 -21.56
CA ASP A 72 -17.29 -12.29 -22.94
C ASP A 72 -17.76 -11.05 -23.73
N ILE A 73 -16.81 -10.21 -24.14
CA ILE A 73 -17.03 -9.10 -25.07
C ILE A 73 -16.43 -9.54 -26.41
N ILE A 74 -17.28 -9.53 -27.43
CA ILE A 74 -17.07 -9.98 -28.81
C ILE A 74 -15.70 -9.57 -29.38
N ASP A 75 -15.03 -10.54 -29.99
CA ASP A 75 -13.68 -10.48 -30.56
C ASP A 75 -13.51 -9.38 -31.62
N MET A 76 -12.47 -8.53 -31.45
CA MET A 76 -11.90 -7.75 -32.55
C MET A 76 -10.82 -8.59 -33.23
N VAL A 77 -11.07 -8.97 -34.47
CA VAL A 77 -10.14 -9.73 -35.33
C VAL A 77 -8.95 -8.84 -35.71
N ALA A 78 -7.74 -9.27 -35.33
CA ALA A 78 -6.49 -8.66 -35.76
C ALA A 78 -6.16 -9.12 -37.19
N VAL A 79 -5.96 -8.17 -38.10
CA VAL A 79 -5.45 -8.42 -39.45
C VAL A 79 -3.91 -8.42 -39.39
N GLU A 80 -3.32 -9.48 -39.95
CA GLU A 80 -1.89 -9.74 -40.01
C GLU A 80 -1.15 -8.68 -40.85
N GLU A 81 -0.10 -8.05 -40.29
CA GLU A 81 0.86 -7.26 -41.07
C GLU A 81 2.29 -7.79 -40.89
N MET A 82 3.03 -7.71 -41.99
CA MET A 82 4.27 -8.42 -42.33
C MET A 82 5.51 -8.05 -41.50
N ASP A 83 6.34 -9.06 -41.24
CA ASP A 83 7.66 -8.96 -40.60
C ASP A 83 8.73 -8.32 -41.52
N LEU A 84 9.32 -7.20 -41.05
CA LEU A 84 10.53 -6.56 -41.60
C LEU A 84 11.66 -6.56 -40.55
N ALA A 85 11.89 -7.71 -39.91
CA ALA A 85 12.56 -7.79 -38.60
C ALA A 85 14.10 -7.71 -38.62
N GLU A 86 14.79 -8.14 -39.68
CA GLU A 86 16.23 -8.47 -39.54
C GLU A 86 17.19 -7.34 -39.95
N ALA A 87 16.78 -6.40 -40.82
CA ALA A 87 17.66 -5.30 -41.27
C ALA A 87 17.72 -4.08 -40.32
N ARG A 88 16.77 -3.94 -39.37
CA ARG A 88 16.73 -2.86 -38.35
C ARG A 88 17.40 -3.24 -37.03
N ALA A 89 17.81 -4.50 -36.86
CA ALA A 89 18.18 -5.08 -35.58
C ALA A 89 19.47 -4.50 -34.94
N LEU A 90 20.43 -4.01 -35.74
CA LEU A 90 21.72 -3.55 -35.22
C LEU A 90 21.77 -2.08 -34.83
N GLY A 91 20.83 -1.25 -35.32
CA GLY A 91 20.73 0.17 -35.00
C GLY A 91 22.00 0.99 -35.28
N THR A 92 21.90 2.31 -35.14
CA THR A 92 23.08 3.19 -35.22
C THR A 92 23.94 3.10 -33.94
N VAL A 93 25.21 3.49 -34.00
CA VAL A 93 26.11 3.54 -32.82
C VAL A 93 25.51 4.39 -31.68
N ALA A 94 24.73 5.42 -32.02
CA ALA A 94 24.00 6.24 -31.05
C ALA A 94 22.88 5.44 -30.35
N GLU A 95 22.13 4.62 -31.09
CA GLU A 95 21.08 3.74 -30.55
C GLU A 95 21.66 2.63 -29.67
N GLN A 96 22.80 2.05 -30.05
CA GLN A 96 23.51 1.07 -29.23
C GLN A 96 24.01 1.67 -27.90
N ARG A 97 24.54 2.90 -27.93
CA ARG A 97 24.94 3.64 -26.72
C ARG A 97 23.74 3.95 -25.82
N LEU A 98 22.61 4.34 -26.42
CA LEU A 98 21.36 4.59 -25.69
C LEU A 98 20.84 3.31 -25.02
N LYS A 99 20.83 2.17 -25.72
CA LYS A 99 20.48 0.85 -25.16
C LYS A 99 21.38 0.50 -23.98
N LYS A 100 22.70 0.60 -24.13
CA LYS A 100 23.65 0.34 -23.04
C LYS A 100 23.46 1.28 -21.84
N GLN A 101 23.08 2.53 -22.07
CA GLN A 101 22.76 3.48 -21.01
C GLN A 101 21.43 3.13 -20.32
N GLN A 102 20.42 2.69 -21.08
CA GLN A 102 19.16 2.19 -20.55
C GLN A 102 19.35 0.94 -19.70
N GLU A 103 20.18 -0.01 -20.14
CA GLU A 103 20.53 -1.22 -19.37
C GLU A 103 21.22 -0.87 -18.05
N LYS A 104 22.22 0.02 -18.07
CA LYS A 104 22.88 0.51 -16.85
C LYS A 104 21.90 1.17 -15.89
N ASN A 105 21.01 2.01 -16.41
CA ASN A 105 19.96 2.64 -15.62
C ASN A 105 19.01 1.59 -15.04
N ALA A 106 18.66 0.55 -15.81
CA ALA A 106 17.80 -0.53 -15.36
C ALA A 106 18.45 -1.34 -14.22
N VAL A 107 19.75 -1.65 -14.31
CA VAL A 107 20.51 -2.30 -13.23
C VAL A 107 20.52 -1.44 -11.97
N LEU A 108 20.83 -0.14 -12.10
CA LEU A 108 20.84 0.79 -10.97
C LEU A 108 19.45 0.91 -10.31
N THR A 109 18.37 0.93 -11.11
CA THR A 109 17.01 0.95 -10.58
C THR A 109 16.66 -0.35 -9.85
N LYS A 110 17.16 -1.50 -10.31
CA LYS A 110 16.96 -2.79 -9.63
C LYS A 110 17.68 -2.83 -8.28
N GLU A 111 18.90 -2.30 -8.19
CA GLU A 111 19.66 -2.22 -6.94
C GLU A 111 19.01 -1.26 -5.94
N LYS A 112 18.61 -0.06 -6.39
CA LYS A 112 17.86 0.92 -5.58
C LYS A 112 16.57 0.30 -5.06
N ALA A 113 15.81 -0.37 -5.93
CA ALA A 113 14.59 -1.07 -5.56
C ALA A 113 14.83 -2.13 -4.49
N ARG A 114 15.83 -3.01 -4.66
CA ARG A 114 16.18 -4.05 -3.68
C ARG A 114 16.49 -3.45 -2.29
N LYS A 115 17.28 -2.38 -2.24
CA LYS A 115 17.63 -1.72 -0.99
C LYS A 115 16.41 -1.10 -0.30
N VAL A 116 15.56 -0.42 -1.07
CA VAL A 116 14.35 0.23 -0.53
C VAL A 116 13.35 -0.81 -0.04
N VAL A 117 13.08 -1.84 -0.83
CA VAL A 117 12.14 -2.92 -0.46
C VAL A 117 12.63 -3.65 0.79
N SER A 118 13.91 -4.03 0.85
CA SER A 118 14.47 -4.69 2.04
C SER A 118 14.33 -3.85 3.32
N ALA A 119 14.58 -2.53 3.24
CA ALA A 119 14.40 -1.64 4.39
C ALA A 119 12.93 -1.53 4.81
N LEU A 120 11.99 -1.45 3.86
CA LEU A 120 10.56 -1.39 4.15
C LEU A 120 10.03 -2.69 4.74
N GLU A 121 10.51 -3.85 4.26
CA GLU A 121 10.17 -5.15 4.81
C GLU A 121 10.67 -5.31 6.25
N ALA A 122 11.88 -4.85 6.54
CA ALA A 122 12.42 -4.82 7.90
C ALA A 122 11.56 -3.94 8.83
N GLU A 123 11.27 -2.69 8.44
CA GLU A 123 10.39 -1.80 9.22
C GLU A 123 8.99 -2.41 9.42
N ALA A 124 8.44 -3.08 8.41
CA ALA A 124 7.14 -3.74 8.51
C ALA A 124 7.18 -4.94 9.47
N ASN A 125 8.26 -5.72 9.46
CA ASN A 125 8.44 -6.86 10.35
C ASN A 125 8.66 -6.41 11.80
N GLU A 126 9.43 -5.35 12.03
CA GLU A 126 9.58 -4.75 13.36
C GLU A 126 8.24 -4.26 13.91
N GLN A 127 7.43 -3.57 13.09
CA GLN A 127 6.10 -3.13 13.51
C GLN A 127 5.16 -4.29 13.80
N LYS A 128 5.24 -5.39 13.03
CA LYS A 128 4.47 -6.61 13.31
C LYS A 128 4.93 -7.26 14.62
N ALA A 129 6.24 -7.42 14.83
CA ALA A 129 6.79 -7.95 16.06
C ALA A 129 6.43 -7.09 17.29
N MET A 130 6.40 -5.76 17.15
CA MET A 130 5.90 -4.86 18.20
C MET A 130 4.40 -5.07 18.50
N ARG A 131 3.58 -5.31 17.48
CA ARG A 131 2.14 -5.61 17.66
C ARG A 131 1.88 -7.00 18.22
N GLU A 132 2.69 -7.98 17.83
CA GLU A 132 2.59 -9.36 18.29
C GLU A 132 3.07 -9.49 19.73
N SER A 133 4.15 -8.78 20.10
CA SER A 133 4.61 -8.72 21.49
C SER A 133 3.63 -7.94 22.38
N SER A 134 3.06 -6.84 21.87
CA SER A 134 2.00 -6.08 22.55
C SER A 134 0.63 -6.52 22.05
N VAL A 135 0.20 -7.73 22.44
CA VAL A 135 -1.19 -8.16 22.21
C VAL A 135 -2.09 -7.18 22.93
N ARG A 136 -2.82 -6.33 22.18
CA ARG A 136 -3.88 -5.49 22.76
C ARG A 136 -4.90 -6.41 23.41
N THR A 137 -4.89 -6.46 24.73
CA THR A 137 -5.93 -7.15 25.48
C THR A 137 -7.22 -6.35 25.33
N VAL A 138 -8.16 -6.87 24.54
CA VAL A 138 -9.48 -6.27 24.44
C VAL A 138 -10.18 -6.51 25.77
N ARG A 139 -10.29 -5.46 26.58
CA ARG A 139 -11.03 -5.51 27.85
C ARG A 139 -12.51 -5.26 27.59
N LEU A 140 -13.34 -6.19 28.07
CA LEU A 140 -14.79 -6.01 28.11
C LEU A 140 -15.19 -5.04 29.24
N PRO A 141 -16.29 -4.29 29.09
CA PRO A 141 -16.89 -3.54 30.19
C PRO A 141 -17.26 -4.48 31.35
N ASP A 142 -17.08 -4.03 32.59
CA ASP A 142 -17.28 -4.88 33.78
C ASP A 142 -18.71 -5.46 33.85
N ARG A 143 -19.73 -4.68 33.45
CA ARG A 143 -21.12 -5.14 33.35
C ARG A 143 -21.33 -6.31 32.39
N ASP A 144 -20.68 -6.26 31.22
CA ASP A 144 -20.77 -7.36 30.25
C ASP A 144 -20.05 -8.60 30.79
N VAL A 145 -18.95 -8.43 31.54
CA VAL A 145 -18.25 -9.53 32.20
C VAL A 145 -19.15 -10.21 33.25
N GLU A 146 -19.79 -9.45 34.12
CA GLU A 146 -20.73 -9.96 35.13
C GLU A 146 -21.89 -10.74 34.49
N LEU A 147 -22.45 -10.20 33.40
CA LEU A 147 -23.51 -10.87 32.64
C LEU A 147 -23.01 -12.19 32.04
N LEU A 148 -21.82 -12.20 31.43
CA LEU A 148 -21.26 -13.41 30.80
C LEU A 148 -20.91 -14.49 31.82
N ILE A 149 -20.38 -14.12 32.99
CA ILE A 149 -20.14 -15.05 34.11
C ILE A 149 -21.46 -15.76 34.44
N TYR A 150 -22.50 -14.99 34.76
CA TYR A 150 -23.82 -15.52 35.11
C TYR A 150 -24.41 -16.42 34.01
N LEU A 151 -24.31 -16.01 32.75
CA LEU A 151 -24.84 -16.78 31.63
C LEU A 151 -24.05 -18.07 31.41
N SER A 152 -22.72 -18.03 31.57
CA SER A 152 -21.85 -19.19 31.41
C SER A 152 -22.11 -20.27 32.45
N GLU A 153 -22.34 -19.89 33.71
CA GLU A 153 -22.65 -20.81 34.80
C GLU A 153 -24.01 -21.50 34.62
N ARG A 154 -25.00 -20.81 34.04
CA ARG A 154 -26.36 -21.36 33.89
C ARG A 154 -26.60 -22.13 32.59
N TYR A 155 -26.07 -21.63 31.48
CA TYR A 155 -26.40 -22.12 30.14
C TYR A 155 -25.19 -22.69 29.40
N GLY A 156 -23.97 -22.60 29.94
CA GLY A 156 -22.76 -23.16 29.33
C GLY A 156 -22.44 -22.55 27.97
N ASP A 157 -22.65 -23.32 26.88
CA ASP A 157 -22.41 -22.91 25.49
C ASP A 157 -23.71 -22.64 24.68
N ASP A 158 -24.89 -22.72 25.31
CA ASP A 158 -26.17 -22.51 24.63
C ASP A 158 -26.52 -21.02 24.46
N TYR A 159 -25.87 -20.36 23.51
CA TYR A 159 -26.05 -18.92 23.23
C TYR A 159 -27.49 -18.52 22.86
N LYS A 160 -28.29 -19.46 22.34
CA LYS A 160 -29.72 -19.22 22.03
C LYS A 160 -30.58 -19.15 23.29
N ALA A 161 -30.22 -19.89 24.33
CA ALA A 161 -30.88 -19.81 25.63
C ALA A 161 -30.45 -18.53 26.36
N MET A 162 -29.15 -18.22 26.33
CA MET A 162 -28.60 -16.99 26.91
C MET A 162 -29.25 -15.72 26.37
N ALA A 163 -29.54 -15.67 25.06
CA ALA A 163 -30.18 -14.51 24.45
C ALA A 163 -31.59 -14.24 25.00
N ARG A 164 -32.29 -15.29 25.47
CA ARG A 164 -33.64 -15.20 26.04
C ARG A 164 -33.65 -14.99 27.54
N ASP A 165 -32.49 -14.98 28.19
CA ASP A 165 -32.40 -14.83 29.63
C ASP A 165 -32.86 -13.42 30.08
N PRO A 166 -33.63 -13.30 31.18
CA PRO A 166 -34.10 -12.00 31.66
C PRO A 166 -33.00 -11.01 32.04
N LYS A 167 -31.80 -11.46 32.44
CA LYS A 167 -30.66 -10.57 32.74
C LYS A 167 -30.00 -10.01 31.48
N ASN A 168 -30.30 -10.54 30.29
CA ASN A 168 -29.88 -9.97 29.01
C ASN A 168 -30.69 -8.69 28.69
N LEU A 169 -30.52 -7.64 29.51
CA LEU A 169 -31.30 -6.40 29.44
C LEU A 169 -31.18 -5.70 28.08
N PHE A 170 -30.02 -5.80 27.44
CA PHE A 170 -29.75 -5.18 26.14
C PHE A 170 -30.16 -6.05 24.94
N GLN A 171 -30.86 -7.16 25.18
CA GLN A 171 -31.37 -8.04 24.13
C GLN A 171 -30.27 -8.48 23.16
N TYR A 172 -29.09 -8.81 23.70
CA TYR A 172 -27.98 -9.28 22.88
C TYR A 172 -28.39 -10.50 22.07
N THR A 173 -28.10 -10.46 20.77
CA THR A 173 -28.35 -11.59 19.88
C THR A 173 -27.39 -12.75 20.21
N PRO A 174 -27.74 -14.00 19.91
CA PRO A 174 -26.87 -15.15 20.19
C PRO A 174 -25.46 -15.00 19.60
N LYS A 175 -25.34 -14.41 18.41
CA LYS A 175 -24.05 -14.14 17.76
C LYS A 175 -23.23 -13.08 18.51
N LYS A 176 -23.90 -12.06 19.05
CA LYS A 176 -23.26 -11.02 19.86
C LYS A 176 -22.74 -11.62 21.17
N ILE A 177 -23.54 -12.43 21.86
CA ILE A 177 -23.15 -13.12 23.09
C ILE A 177 -21.95 -14.04 22.83
N ASN A 178 -21.99 -14.83 21.76
CA ASN A 178 -20.85 -15.67 21.37
C ASN A 178 -19.57 -14.85 21.16
N ASN A 179 -19.64 -13.74 20.41
CA ASN A 179 -18.48 -12.87 20.20
C ASN A 179 -17.96 -12.26 21.50
N LEU A 180 -18.85 -11.82 22.40
CA LEU A 180 -18.48 -11.32 23.73
C LEU A 180 -17.84 -12.43 24.57
N MET A 181 -18.39 -13.65 24.54
CA MET A 181 -17.87 -14.81 25.25
C MET A 181 -16.47 -15.20 24.75
N LYS A 182 -16.21 -15.13 23.44
CA LYS A 182 -14.86 -15.33 22.88
C LYS A 182 -13.84 -14.34 23.44
N ILE A 183 -14.22 -13.07 23.52
CA ILE A 183 -13.36 -12.03 24.11
C ILE A 183 -13.17 -12.30 25.60
N TYR A 184 -14.22 -12.65 26.34
CA TYR A 184 -14.17 -12.97 27.76
C TYR A 184 -13.25 -14.17 28.05
N ARG A 185 -13.39 -15.28 27.32
CA ARG A 185 -12.51 -16.46 27.42
C ARG A 185 -11.04 -16.14 27.11
N SER A 186 -10.80 -15.23 26.16
CA SER A 186 -9.44 -14.79 25.85
C SER A 186 -8.84 -13.85 26.90
N SER A 187 -9.68 -13.26 27.75
CA SER A 187 -9.25 -12.32 28.79
C SER A 187 -8.56 -13.04 29.95
N GLY A 188 -7.64 -12.34 30.63
CA GLY A 188 -6.99 -12.86 31.82
C GLY A 188 -7.95 -13.14 32.98
N PHE A 189 -9.10 -12.45 33.04
CA PHE A 189 -10.11 -12.64 34.10
C PHE A 189 -10.71 -14.04 34.11
N TYR A 190 -11.04 -14.57 32.93
CA TYR A 190 -11.59 -15.92 32.82
C TYR A 190 -10.59 -16.97 33.33
N LYS A 191 -9.30 -16.85 32.95
CA LYS A 191 -8.24 -17.73 33.44
C LYS A 191 -8.09 -17.71 34.96
N VAL A 192 -8.23 -16.53 35.57
CA VAL A 192 -8.16 -16.41 37.05
C VAL A 192 -9.34 -17.10 37.71
N ILE A 193 -10.56 -16.92 37.17
CA ILE A 193 -11.78 -17.56 37.70
C ILE A 193 -11.73 -19.08 37.53
N GLU A 194 -11.29 -19.58 36.37
CA GLU A 194 -11.15 -21.02 36.12
C GLU A 194 -10.09 -21.66 37.04
N ASN A 195 -8.99 -20.97 37.34
CA ASN A 195 -7.98 -21.46 38.30
C ASN A 195 -8.45 -21.45 39.78
N LEU A 196 -9.55 -20.74 40.09
CA LEU A 196 -10.11 -20.64 41.43
C LEU A 196 -11.27 -21.61 41.68
N SER A 197 -11.86 -22.17 40.61
CA SER A 197 -12.99 -23.10 40.66
C SER A 197 -12.54 -24.55 40.61
#